data_AF-A0A3M2CI43-F1
#
_entry.id   AF-A0A3M2CI43-F1
#
_cell.length_a   1.000
_cell.length_b   1.000
_cell.length_c   1.000
_cell.angle_alpha   90.00
_cell.angle_beta   90.00
_cell.angle_gamma   90.00
#
_symmetry.space_group_name_H-M   'P 1'
#
loop_
_entity.id
_entity.type
_entity.pdbx_description
1 polymer ?
#
loop_
_entity_poly.entity_id
_entity_poly.type
_entity_poly.pdbx_seq_one_letter_code
_entity_poly.pdbx_strand_id
1 'polypeptide(L)'
;VPDLGEVAEQIKQDSGREPLWIATSARRYPNTLSFSNLTKIISEDAPPLCLIFGTGWGIHPELLLDMDHILEPIVGPTEYNHLSVRAAVAIILDRLLAPQR
;
A
#
# COMPACT_ATOMS: atom_id res chain seq x y z
N VAL A 1 -7.52 14.16 10.97
CA VAL A 1 -7.23 13.36 9.77
C VAL A 1 -8.56 12.78 9.36
N PRO A 2 -9.00 12.95 8.10
CA PRO A 2 -10.22 12.32 7.62
C PRO A 2 -10.17 10.81 7.88
N ASP A 3 -11.30 10.20 8.22
CA ASP A 3 -11.37 8.74 8.24
C ASP A 3 -11.31 8.20 6.80
N LEU A 4 -11.16 6.88 6.64
CA LEU A 4 -11.03 6.29 5.31
C LEU A 4 -12.29 6.49 4.45
N GLY A 5 -13.47 6.67 5.07
CA GLY A 5 -14.71 6.96 4.36
C GLY A 5 -14.68 8.34 3.72
N GLU A 6 -14.26 9.36 4.46
CA GLU A 6 -14.08 10.72 3.94
C GLU A 6 -13.04 10.75 2.79
N VAL A 7 -11.95 9.98 2.90
CA VAL A 7 -10.96 9.85 1.81
C VAL A 7 -11.57 9.16 0.59
N ALA A 8 -12.38 8.11 0.77
CA ALA A 8 -13.06 7.42 -0.32
C ALA A 8 -14.01 8.36 -1.07
N GLU A 9 -14.82 9.12 -0.33
CA GLU A 9 -15.75 10.09 -0.91
C GLU A 9 -15.01 11.16 -1.73
N GLN A 10 -13.91 11.71 -1.19
CA GLN A 10 -13.11 12.70 -1.91
C GLN A 10 -12.54 12.13 -3.21
N ILE A 11 -11.97 10.92 -3.17
CA ILE A 11 -11.42 10.26 -4.37
C ILE A 11 -12.50 10.00 -5.40
N LYS A 12 -13.69 9.56 -4.96
CA LYS A 12 -14.83 9.31 -5.84
C LYS A 12 -15.33 10.60 -6.48
N GLN A 13 -15.36 11.71 -5.74
CA GLN A 13 -15.71 13.03 -6.28
C GLN A 13 -14.70 13.50 -7.33
N ASP A 14 -13.40 13.29 -7.08
CA ASP A 14 -12.33 13.78 -7.97
C ASP A 14 -12.15 12.91 -9.22
N SER A 15 -12.37 11.59 -9.11
CA SER A 15 -12.01 10.63 -10.16
C SER A 15 -13.21 9.86 -10.75
N GLY A 16 -14.38 9.91 -10.10
CA GLY A 16 -15.55 9.11 -10.46
C GLY A 16 -15.44 7.61 -10.15
N ARG A 17 -14.33 7.17 -9.54
CA ARG A 17 -14.03 5.74 -9.25
C ARG A 17 -13.76 5.55 -7.76
N GLU A 18 -14.12 4.36 -7.24
CA GLU A 18 -13.72 3.96 -5.89
C GLU A 18 -12.21 3.70 -5.84
N PRO A 19 -11.52 4.02 -4.72
CA PRO A 19 -10.12 3.71 -4.56
C PRO A 19 -9.87 2.21 -4.39
N LEU A 20 -8.72 1.75 -4.90
CA LEU A 20 -8.13 0.47 -4.55
C LEU A 20 -7.25 0.65 -3.30
N TRP A 21 -7.63 -0.01 -2.20
CA TRP A 21 -6.97 0.10 -0.91
C TRP A 21 -5.87 -0.94 -0.75
N ILE A 22 -4.64 -0.46 -0.58
CA ILE A 22 -3.45 -1.30 -0.44
C ILE A 22 -2.78 -1.01 0.90
N ALA A 23 -2.85 -1.94 1.85
CA ALA A 23 -2.10 -1.82 3.10
C ALA A 23 -0.65 -2.25 2.98
N THR A 24 0.18 -1.81 3.92
CA THR A 24 1.59 -2.18 4.01
C THR A 24 1.90 -2.86 5.34
N SER A 25 2.76 -3.88 5.32
CA SER A 25 3.20 -4.57 6.54
C SER A 25 4.60 -5.14 6.38
N ALA A 26 5.32 -5.24 7.50
CA ALA A 26 6.58 -6.00 7.57
C ALA A 26 6.34 -7.52 7.55
N ARG A 27 5.10 -7.97 7.73
CA ARG A 27 4.70 -9.39 7.71
C ARG A 27 3.99 -9.71 6.40
N ARG A 28 4.10 -10.97 5.97
CA ARG A 28 3.37 -11.50 4.82
C ARG A 28 2.01 -12.06 5.27
N TYR A 29 0.98 -11.83 4.47
CA TYR A 29 -0.41 -12.27 4.71
C TYR A 29 -0.94 -13.07 3.51
N PRO A 30 -2.04 -13.83 3.65
CA PRO A 30 -2.60 -14.61 2.54
C PRO A 30 -3.01 -13.77 1.31
N ASN A 31 -3.53 -12.55 1.50
CA ASN A 31 -3.93 -11.61 0.43
C ASN A 31 -2.79 -10.67 -0.01
N THR A 32 -1.54 -11.15 0.03
CA THR A 32 -0.37 -10.34 -0.33
C THR A 32 -0.28 -10.16 -1.85
N LEU A 33 -0.11 -8.91 -2.30
CA LEU A 33 0.15 -8.52 -3.68
C LEU A 33 1.63 -8.14 -3.86
N SER A 34 2.27 -8.62 -4.93
CA SER A 34 3.67 -8.28 -5.22
C SER A 34 3.83 -6.88 -5.77
N PHE A 35 5.04 -6.31 -5.64
CA PHE A 35 5.39 -5.02 -6.27
C PHE A 35 5.18 -5.07 -7.79
N SER A 36 5.55 -6.18 -8.44
CA SER A 36 5.40 -6.35 -9.88
C SER A 36 3.93 -6.34 -10.32
N ASN A 37 3.06 -7.01 -9.58
CA ASN A 37 1.63 -7.05 -9.89
C ASN A 37 0.98 -5.70 -9.65
N LEU A 38 1.34 -4.99 -8.57
CA LEU A 38 0.83 -3.66 -8.32
C LEU A 38 1.31 -2.63 -9.35
N THR A 39 2.57 -2.72 -9.78
CA THR A 39 3.10 -1.89 -10.87
C THR A 39 2.34 -2.12 -12.16
N LYS A 40 2.02 -3.38 -12.48
CA LYS A 40 1.21 -3.73 -13.64
C LYS A 40 -0.20 -3.11 -13.55
N ILE A 41 -0.86 -3.22 -12.41
CA ILE A 41 -2.15 -2.57 -12.15
C ILE A 41 -2.04 -1.07 -12.44
N ILE A 42 -1.08 -0.38 -11.84
CA ILE A 42 -0.86 1.07 -12.02
C ILE A 42 -0.70 1.44 -13.51
N SER A 43 -0.08 0.58 -14.32
CA SER A 43 0.16 0.83 -15.74
C SER A 43 -1.04 0.57 -16.67
N GLU A 44 -2.09 -0.12 -16.23
CA GLU A 44 -3.19 -0.63 -17.08
C GLU A 44 -4.55 0.05 -16.77
N ASP A 45 -4.63 1.40 -16.84
CA ASP A 45 -5.83 2.19 -16.47
C ASP A 45 -6.42 1.83 -15.10
N ALA A 46 -5.56 1.86 -14.08
CA ALA A 46 -5.96 1.53 -12.73
C ALA A 46 -7.00 2.51 -12.14
N PRO A 47 -7.88 2.01 -11.25
CA PRO A 47 -8.59 2.88 -10.33
C PRO A 47 -7.60 3.70 -9.48
N PRO A 48 -8.04 4.82 -8.87
CA PRO A 48 -7.23 5.56 -7.91
C PRO A 48 -6.68 4.61 -6.85
N LEU A 49 -5.39 4.71 -6.54
CA LEU A 49 -4.73 3.79 -5.63
C LEU A 49 -4.38 4.49 -4.33
N CYS A 50 -4.76 3.88 -3.21
CA CYS A 50 -4.46 4.36 -1.87
C CYS A 50 -3.54 3.40 -1.12
N LEU A 51 -2.29 3.82 -0.91
CA LEU A 51 -1.35 3.13 -0.04
C LEU A 51 -1.56 3.53 1.41
N ILE A 52 -1.90 2.57 2.26
CA ILE A 52 -2.03 2.75 3.71
C ILE A 52 -0.75 2.35 4.40
N PHE A 53 -0.19 3.31 5.15
CA PHE A 53 1.00 3.11 5.96
C PHE A 53 0.62 3.12 7.44
N GLY A 54 1.06 2.09 8.16
CA GLY A 54 0.94 2.06 9.61
C GLY A 54 1.78 3.14 10.27
N THR A 55 1.53 3.35 11.56
CA THR A 55 2.38 4.16 12.44
C THR A 55 3.01 3.26 13.48
N GLY A 56 4.15 3.61 14.09
CA GLY A 56 4.77 2.97 15.27
C GLY A 56 4.74 1.43 15.34
N TRP A 57 3.57 0.88 15.67
CA TRP A 57 3.26 -0.54 15.89
C TRP A 57 2.68 -1.28 14.67
N GLY A 58 2.50 -0.60 13.53
CA GLY A 58 1.88 -1.15 12.32
C GLY A 58 0.43 -0.71 12.13
N ILE A 59 -0.28 -1.43 11.26
CA ILE A 59 -1.72 -1.24 11.01
C ILE A 59 -2.50 -2.19 11.92
N HIS A 60 -3.63 -1.74 12.47
CA HIS A 60 -4.48 -2.59 13.30
C HIS A 60 -4.96 -3.82 12.48
N PRO A 61 -4.95 -5.04 13.03
CA PRO A 61 -5.32 -6.24 12.28
C PRO A 61 -6.71 -6.17 11.64
N GLU A 62 -7.69 -5.56 12.30
CA GLU A 62 -9.04 -5.38 11.75
C GLU A 62 -9.01 -4.51 10.48
N LEU A 63 -8.22 -3.43 10.50
CA LEU A 63 -8.10 -2.55 9.34
C LEU A 63 -7.42 -3.26 8.16
N LEU A 64 -6.54 -4.24 8.40
CA LEU A 64 -5.94 -5.04 7.33
C LEU A 64 -6.96 -5.95 6.62
N LEU A 65 -8.05 -6.33 7.30
CA LEU A 65 -9.10 -7.17 6.71
C LEU A 65 -9.99 -6.39 5.74
N ASP A 66 -10.09 -5.07 5.94
CA ASP A 66 -10.91 -4.18 5.11
C ASP A 66 -10.18 -3.70 3.83
N MET A 67 -8.91 -4.10 3.66
CA MET A 67 -8.09 -3.71 2.50
C MET A 67 -8.21 -4.73 1.38
N ASP A 68 -8.28 -4.25 0.14
CA ASP A 68 -8.33 -5.12 -1.05
C ASP A 68 -7.10 -6.03 -1.11
N HIS A 69 -5.92 -5.45 -0.87
CA HIS A 69 -4.66 -6.19 -0.82
C HIS A 69 -3.70 -5.66 0.24
N ILE A 70 -2.73 -6.51 0.59
CA ILE A 70 -1.56 -6.13 1.40
C ILE A 70 -0.33 -6.18 0.49
N LEU A 71 0.42 -5.09 0.36
CA LEU A 71 1.66 -5.09 -0.40
C LEU A 71 2.71 -5.97 0.30
N GLU A 72 3.45 -6.74 -0.49
CA GLU A 72 4.50 -7.60 0.06
C GLU A 72 5.56 -6.81 0.83
N PRO A 73 6.11 -7.40 1.92
CA PRO A 73 7.05 -6.68 2.77
C PRO A 73 8.32 -6.32 2.01
N ILE A 74 8.93 -5.20 2.39
CA ILE A 74 10.31 -4.90 2.00
C ILE A 74 11.20 -5.92 2.71
N VAL A 75 11.96 -6.70 1.95
CA VAL A 75 12.93 -7.67 2.48
C VAL A 75 14.34 -7.19 2.11
N GLY A 76 15.22 -7.15 3.11
CA GLY A 76 16.64 -6.83 2.97
C GLY A 76 17.52 -8.08 3.05
N PRO A 77 18.84 -7.93 3.21
CA PRO A 77 19.77 -9.06 3.30
C PRO A 77 19.66 -9.85 4.61
N THR A 78 18.88 -9.37 5.57
CA THR A 78 18.68 -9.98 6.89
C THR A 78 17.22 -10.25 7.15
N GLU A 79 16.92 -11.04 8.19
CA GLU A 79 15.54 -11.29 8.64
C GLU A 79 14.86 -10.05 9.26
N TYR A 80 15.63 -9.02 9.64
CA TYR A 80 15.07 -7.77 10.18
C TYR A 80 14.57 -6.85 9.06
N ASN A 81 13.29 -6.49 9.11
CA ASN A 81 12.65 -5.58 8.14
C ASN A 81 11.70 -4.54 8.77
N HIS A 82 11.85 -4.25 10.07
CA HIS A 82 11.09 -3.20 10.74
C HIS A 82 11.67 -1.81 10.41
N LEU A 83 11.22 -1.25 9.29
CA LEU A 83 11.66 0.06 8.83
C LEU A 83 10.84 1.17 9.48
N SER A 84 11.45 2.36 9.62
CA SER A 84 10.68 3.56 9.89
C SER A 84 9.66 3.78 8.76
N VAL A 85 8.48 4.32 9.10
CA VAL A 85 7.42 4.59 8.11
C VAL A 85 7.96 5.42 6.93
N ARG A 86 8.77 6.44 7.21
CA ARG A 86 9.38 7.27 6.17
C ARG A 86 10.29 6.48 5.23
N ALA A 87 11.09 5.56 5.76
CA ALA A 87 11.95 4.70 4.94
C ALA A 87 11.12 3.70 4.11
N ALA A 88 10.07 3.12 4.71
CA ALA A 88 9.15 2.23 4.00
C ALA A 88 8.45 2.95 2.84
N VAL A 89 7.93 4.17 3.08
CA VAL A 89 7.31 5.01 2.04
C VAL A 89 8.30 5.27 0.90
N ALA A 90 9.52 5.71 1.22
CA ALA A 90 10.53 6.01 0.20
C ALA A 90 10.84 4.80 -0.68
N ILE A 91 11.09 3.63 -0.09
CA ILE A 91 11.40 2.40 -0.83
C ILE A 91 10.19 1.90 -1.63
N ILE A 92 8.99 1.98 -1.07
CA ILE A 92 7.77 1.53 -1.78
C ILE A 92 7.51 2.39 -3.00
N LEU A 93 7.59 3.72 -2.87
CA LEU A 93 7.40 4.62 -4.00
C LEU A 93 8.48 4.43 -5.07
N ASP A 94 9.73 4.23 -4.66
CA ASP A 94 10.83 3.94 -5.59
C ASP A 94 10.57 2.64 -6.38
N ARG A 95 10.20 1.55 -5.70
CA ARG A 95 9.90 0.26 -6.36
C ARG A 95 8.70 0.31 -7.30
N LEU A 96 7.69 1.14 -7.00
CA LEU A 96 6.48 1.24 -7.82
C LEU A 96 6.64 2.19 -9.01
N LEU A 97 7.36 3.31 -8.82
CA LEU A 97 7.42 4.40 -9.80
C LEU A 97 8.74 4.47 -10.58
N ALA A 98 9.80 3.83 -10.09
CA ALA A 98 11.09 3.70 -10.76
C ALA A 98 11.56 2.24 -10.94
N PRO A 99 10.71 1.31 -11.41
CA PRO A 99 11.01 -0.13 -11.45
C PRO A 99 12.16 -0.52 -12.41
N GLN A 100 12.71 0.42 -13.19
CA GLN A 100 13.78 0.19 -14.17
C GLN A 100 15.12 0.85 -13.79
N ARG A 101 15.29 1.26 -12.53
CA ARG A 101 16.59 1.67 -11.98
C ARG A 101 17.33 0.53 -11.29
#